data_AF-A0A3D1BJE6-F1
#
_entry.id   AF-A0A3D1BJE6-F1
#
_cell.length_a   1.000
_cell.length_b   1.000
_cell.length_c   1.000
_cell.angle_alpha   90.00
_cell.angle_beta   90.00
_cell.angle_gamma   90.00
#
_symmetry.space_group_name_H-M   'P 1'
#
loop_
_entity.id
_entity.type
_entity.pdbx_description
1 polymer ?
#
loop_
_entity_poly.entity_id
_entity_poly.type
_entity_poly.pdbx_seq_one_letter_code
_entity_poly.pdbx_strand_id
1 'polypeptide(L)'
;MLTKRLEILLNPDEYKEIQREARERGESVGQLVRDILREKMVKPRKKTAIQAFQRLFSKEMEIDISSWAEEKKKITKTRIKEIETH
;
A
#
# COMPACT_ATOMS: atom_id res chain seq x y z
N MET A 1 14.83 7.46 16.61
CA MET A 1 13.69 6.51 16.50
C MET A 1 13.05 6.36 17.87
N LEU A 2 11.79 6.73 18.04
CA LEU A 2 11.06 6.56 19.30
C LEU A 2 10.16 5.32 19.18
N THR A 3 10.72 4.14 19.40
CA THR A 3 9.89 2.95 19.64
C THR A 3 9.21 3.10 21.01
N LYS A 4 7.93 2.76 21.09
CA LYS A 4 7.19 2.69 22.36
C LYS A 4 6.89 1.22 22.65
N ARG A 5 7.00 0.82 23.93
CA ARG A 5 6.64 -0.52 24.38
C ARG A 5 5.13 -0.60 24.59
N LEU A 6 4.51 -1.62 24.01
CA LEU A 6 3.11 -1.95 24.21
C LEU A 6 3.06 -3.27 24.98
N GLU A 7 2.31 -3.29 26.07
CA GLU A 7 2.03 -4.50 26.84
C GLU A 7 0.54 -4.80 26.72
N ILE A 8 0.21 -6.05 26.45
CA ILE A 8 -1.16 -6.53 26.24
C ILE A 8 -1.33 -7.78 27.07
N LEU A 9 -2.40 -7.82 27.86
CA LEU A 9 -2.81 -9.03 28.55
C LEU A 9 -3.65 -9.87 27.59
N LEU A 10 -3.25 -11.13 27.43
CA LEU A 10 -3.90 -12.11 26.56
C LEU A 10 -4.18 -13.37 27.37
N ASN A 11 -5.21 -14.11 26.96
CA ASN A 11 -5.40 -15.45 27.50
C ASN A 11 -4.23 -16.35 27.05
N PRO A 12 -3.80 -17.33 27.86
CA PRO A 12 -2.66 -18.18 27.52
C PRO A 12 -2.82 -18.89 26.17
N ASP A 13 -4.04 -19.30 25.82
CA ASP A 13 -4.31 -20.01 24.57
C ASP A 13 -4.29 -19.08 23.36
N GLU A 14 -4.74 -17.83 23.50
CA GLU A 14 -4.59 -16.81 22.46
C GLU A 14 -3.11 -16.51 22.18
N TYR A 15 -2.30 -16.43 23.24
CA TYR A 15 -0.87 -16.19 23.09
C TYR A 15 -0.16 -17.37 22.41
N LYS A 16 -0.54 -18.62 22.72
CA LYS A 16 -0.01 -19.81 22.04
C LYS A 16 -0.31 -19.81 20.54
N GLU A 17 -1.53 -19.43 20.15
CA GLU A 17 -1.92 -19.30 18.74
C GLU A 17 -1.02 -18.28 18.02
N ILE A 18 -0.79 -17.11 18.64
CA ILE A 18 0.10 -16.07 18.08
C ILE A 18 1.55 -16.57 17.97
N GLN A 19 2.04 -17.29 18.98
CA GLN A 19 3.39 -17.88 18.94
C GLN A 19 3.53 -18.93 17.84
N ARG A 20 2.50 -19.76 17.65
CA ARG A 20 2.48 -20.77 16.57
C ARG A 20 2.56 -20.08 15.21
N GLU A 21 1.72 -19.07 14.97
CA GLU A 21 1.71 -18.30 13.73
C GLU A 21 3.06 -17.63 13.45
N ALA A 22 3.65 -16.96 14.46
CA ALA A 22 4.95 -16.32 14.31
C ALA A 22 6.05 -17.33 13.96
N ARG A 23 6.00 -18.53 14.56
CA ARG A 23 6.93 -19.63 14.27
C ARG A 23 6.76 -20.17 12.85
N GLU A 24 5.52 -20.37 12.40
CA GLU A 24 5.22 -20.82 11.03
C GLU A 24 5.73 -19.82 9.98
N ARG A 25 5.71 -18.53 10.31
CA ARG A 25 6.24 -17.43 9.46
C ARG A 25 7.74 -17.18 9.62
N GLY A 26 8.42 -17.84 10.55
CA GLY A 26 9.85 -17.65 10.81
C GLY A 26 10.19 -16.27 11.40
N GLU A 27 9.27 -15.62 12.12
CA GLU A 27 9.43 -14.28 12.66
C GLU A 27 9.18 -14.19 14.17
N SER A 28 9.53 -13.06 14.80
CA SER A 28 9.22 -12.83 16.22
C SER A 28 7.75 -12.44 16.41
N VAL A 29 7.17 -12.77 17.57
CA VAL A 29 5.81 -12.32 17.94
C VAL A 29 5.66 -10.80 17.80
N GLY A 30 6.68 -10.04 18.21
CA GLY A 30 6.66 -8.58 18.09
C GLY A 30 6.69 -8.09 16.63
N GLN A 31 7.31 -8.83 15.72
CA GLN A 31 7.28 -8.53 14.29
C GLN A 31 5.89 -8.79 13.70
N LEU A 32 5.35 -9.99 13.95
CA LEU A 32 4.00 -10.38 13.54
C LEU A 32 2.94 -9.36 13.98
N VAL A 33 2.97 -8.97 15.26
CA VAL A 33 2.03 -7.99 15.81
C VAL A 33 2.19 -6.61 15.14
N ARG A 34 3.42 -6.16 14.90
CA ARG A 34 3.67 -4.89 14.21
C ARG A 34 3.13 -4.90 12.79
N ASP A 35 3.28 -6.01 12.08
CA ASP A 35 2.84 -6.11 10.69
C ASP A 35 1.30 -6.19 10.59
N ILE A 36 0.65 -6.95 11.47
CA ILE A 36 -0.82 -6.97 11.56
C ILE A 36 -1.35 -5.57 11.90
N LEU A 37 -0.75 -4.87 12.87
CA LEU A 37 -1.15 -3.50 13.23
C LEU A 37 -0.93 -2.55 12.05
N ARG A 38 0.18 -2.69 11.33
CA ARG A 38 0.45 -1.90 10.13
C ARG A 38 -0.60 -2.17 9.08
N GLU A 39 -0.91 -3.41 8.73
CA GLU A 39 -1.95 -3.73 7.74
C GLU A 39 -3.32 -3.17 8.14
N LYS A 40 -3.72 -3.34 9.40
CA LYS A 40 -5.01 -2.83 9.91
C LYS A 40 -5.08 -1.30 9.91
N MET A 41 -3.97 -0.62 10.21
CA MET A 41 -3.91 0.84 10.34
C MET A 41 -3.53 1.57 9.04
N VAL A 42 -2.79 0.91 8.15
CA VAL A 42 -2.28 1.43 6.86
C VAL A 42 -3.18 1.06 5.69
N LYS A 43 -4.23 0.23 5.87
CA LYS A 43 -5.38 0.30 4.97
C LYS A 43 -5.72 1.79 4.80
N PRO A 44 -5.72 2.34 3.57
CA PRO A 44 -6.02 3.75 3.39
C PRO A 44 -7.33 3.98 4.12
N ARG A 45 -7.29 4.77 5.19
CA ARG A 45 -8.52 5.24 5.85
C ARG A 45 -9.41 5.66 4.70
N LYS A 46 -10.71 5.31 4.68
CA LYS A 46 -11.60 5.67 3.56
C LYS A 46 -11.40 7.11 3.06
N LYS A 47 -11.01 8.01 3.97
CA LYS A 47 -10.50 9.37 3.72
C LYS A 47 -9.34 9.48 2.71
N THR A 48 -8.30 8.66 2.77
CA THR A 48 -7.15 8.66 1.82
C THR A 48 -7.55 8.15 0.44
N ALA A 49 -8.40 7.13 0.36
CA ALA A 49 -8.93 6.66 -0.92
C ALA A 49 -9.86 7.71 -1.57
N ILE A 50 -10.72 8.34 -0.77
CA ILE A 50 -11.57 9.45 -1.22
C ILE A 50 -10.74 10.67 -1.63
N GLN A 51 -9.68 11.01 -0.90
CA GLN A 51 -8.78 12.11 -1.28
C GLN A 51 -7.95 11.79 -2.53
N ALA A 52 -7.49 10.55 -2.69
CA ALA A 52 -6.83 10.11 -3.93
C ALA A 52 -7.81 10.14 -5.12
N PHE A 53 -9.04 9.68 -4.92
CA PHE A 53 -10.12 9.78 -5.89
C PHE A 53 -10.44 11.24 -6.23
N GLN A 54 -10.58 12.10 -5.23
CA GLN A 54 -10.79 13.53 -5.43
C GLN A 54 -9.64 14.17 -6.21
N ARG A 55 -8.38 13.83 -5.96
CA ARG A 55 -7.23 14.32 -6.76
C ARG A 55 -7.29 13.86 -8.21
N LEU A 56 -7.67 12.61 -8.47
CA LEU A 56 -7.78 12.06 -9.83
C LEU A 56 -8.91 12.72 -10.63
N PHE A 57 -9.99 13.13 -9.96
CA PHE A 57 -11.17 13.75 -10.58
C PHE A 57 -11.27 15.27 -10.34
N SER A 58 -10.26 15.89 -9.73
CA SER A 58 -10.09 17.33 -9.72
C SER A 58 -9.82 17.79 -11.15
N LYS A 59 -10.46 18.89 -11.58
CA LYS A 59 -10.32 19.50 -12.92
C LYS A 59 -8.88 19.72 -13.40
N GLU A 60 -7.90 19.71 -12.51
CA GLU A 60 -6.47 19.80 -12.83
C GLU A 60 -5.92 18.56 -13.58
N MET A 61 -6.65 17.43 -13.57
CA MET A 61 -6.29 16.20 -14.30
C MET A 61 -7.21 15.90 -15.49
N GLU A 62 -8.06 16.84 -15.93
CA GLU A 62 -8.74 16.72 -17.22
C GLU A 62 -7.68 16.78 -18.33
N ILE A 63 -7.21 15.62 -18.76
CA ILE A 63 -6.39 15.50 -19.95
C ILE A 63 -7.33 15.80 -21.12
N ASP A 64 -7.10 16.93 -21.79
CA ASP A 64 -7.80 17.26 -23.03
C ASP A 64 -7.34 16.29 -24.13
N ILE A 65 -8.01 15.14 -24.18
CA ILE A 65 -7.80 14.13 -25.21
C ILE A 65 -8.70 14.52 -26.38
N SER A 66 -8.24 15.47 -27.17
CA SER A 66 -8.91 15.89 -28.41
C SER A 66 -9.05 14.74 -29.42
N SER A 67 -8.14 13.75 -29.40
CA SER A 67 -8.24 12.52 -30.18
C SER A 67 -7.47 11.34 -29.55
N TRP A 68 -8.20 10.26 -29.24
CA TRP A 68 -7.63 9.02 -28.70
C TRP A 68 -6.59 8.38 -29.62
N ALA A 69 -6.76 8.52 -30.95
CA ALA A 69 -5.84 7.94 -31.93
C ALA A 69 -4.46 8.61 -31.91
N GLU A 70 -4.39 9.90 -31.62
CA GLU A 70 -3.13 10.65 -31.53
C GLU A 70 -2.43 10.39 -30.21
N GLU A 71 -3.20 10.32 -29.11
CA GLU A 71 -2.64 10.08 -27.79
C GLU A 71 -2.04 8.67 -27.66
N LYS A 72 -2.71 7.66 -28.25
CA LYS A 72 -2.16 6.30 -28.35
C LYS A 72 -0.82 6.27 -29.09
N LYS A 73 -0.69 7.02 -30.19
CA LYS A 73 0.58 7.12 -30.94
C LYS A 73 1.70 7.77 -30.13
N LYS A 74 1.39 8.78 -29.31
CA LYS A 74 2.37 9.42 -28.42
C LYS A 74 2.85 8.45 -27.33
N ILE A 75 1.93 7.79 -26.63
CA ILE A 75 2.25 6.82 -25.57
C ILE A 75 3.13 5.69 -26.12
N THR A 76 2.80 5.16 -27.30
CA THR A 76 3.61 4.10 -27.94
C THR A 76 5.00 4.59 -28.34
N LYS A 77 5.13 5.82 -28.87
CA LYS A 77 6.44 6.39 -29.21
C LYS A 77 7.33 6.65 -28.00
N THR A 78 6.77 7.11 -26.88
CA THR A 78 7.54 7.35 -25.64
C THR A 78 8.10 6.05 -25.06
N ARG A 79 7.28 4.99 -25.04
CA ARG A 79 7.70 3.68 -24.54
C ARG A 79 8.80 3.03 -25.38
N ILE A 80 8.81 3.26 -26.70
CA ILE A 80 9.86 2.75 -27.59
C ILE A 80 11.21 3.45 -27.29
N LYS A 81 11.20 4.77 -27.07
CA LYS A 81 12.42 5.52 -26.71
C LYS A 81 13.02 5.10 -25.38
N GLU A 82 12.19 4.80 -24.38
CA GLU A 82 12.66 4.37 -23.06
C GLU A 82 13.34 3.00 -23.10
N ILE A 83 12.91 2.12 -24.01
CA ILE A 83 13.52 0.80 -24.24
C ILE A 83 14.83 0.90 -25.03
N GLU A 84 14.95 1.86 -25.95
CA GLU A 84 16.17 2.09 -26.74
C GLU A 84 17.30 2.81 -25.96
N THR A 85 16.99 3.37 -24.79
CA THR A 85 17.96 4.11 -23.96
C THR A 85 18.48 3.27 -22.76
N HIS A 86 18.09 2.00 -22.67
CA HIS A 86 18.62 0.99 -21.73
C HIS A 86 19.20 -0.20 -22.51
#